data_AF-A0A0C2X3F5-F1
#
_entry.id   AF-A0A0C2X3F5-F1
#
_cell.length_a   1.000
_cell.length_b   1.000
_cell.length_c   1.000
_cell.angle_alpha   90.00
_cell.angle_beta   90.00
_cell.angle_gamma   90.00
#
_symmetry.space_group_name_H-M   'P 1'
#
loop_
_entity.id
_entity.type
_entity.pdbx_description
1 polymer ?
#
loop_
_entity_poly.entity_id
_entity_poly.type
_entity_poly.pdbx_seq_one_letter_code
_entity_poly.pdbx_strand_id
1 'polypeptide(L)'
;MSGSQANCTDSGYNWVYNSLGQSPCFVAQSLDICGAQDTNIPPLPSGNTYGGPSVNETDSCRCSSVYYSLLAACSGCQDRNWIRWSTYTQNCSQVYLAIYPNTIPHSTRVPHWAYLDVSVNDTFDFNAASNAGGPESAQSPAPSSAGSLSNSSPNTVAIVSGVVGGCLGLTLIIGLSIFGYRRRRTRKRRARIAALREGPGILASPPPLIAFHTSNSF
;
A
#
# COMPACT_ATOMS: atom_id res chain seq x y z
N MET A 1 -3.69 3.72 37.59
CA MET A 1 -4.74 2.69 37.62
C MET A 1 -4.62 1.92 36.33
N SER A 2 -3.95 0.77 36.33
CA SER A 2 -3.84 -0.06 35.13
C SER A 2 -5.23 -0.67 34.88
N GLY A 3 -5.91 -0.23 33.82
CA GLY A 3 -7.20 -0.80 33.42
C GLY A 3 -7.03 -2.25 32.97
N SER A 4 -8.12 -3.03 32.97
CA SER A 4 -8.09 -4.34 32.32
C SER A 4 -7.88 -4.18 30.82
N GLN A 5 -7.16 -5.12 30.21
CA GLN A 5 -6.95 -5.16 28.77
C GLN A 5 -8.20 -5.69 28.05
N ALA A 6 -8.52 -5.11 26.89
CA ALA A 6 -9.57 -5.61 26.02
C ALA A 6 -9.28 -7.07 25.60
N ASN A 7 -10.29 -7.92 25.75
CA ASN A 7 -10.26 -9.30 25.30
C ASN A 7 -11.36 -9.53 24.27
N CYS A 8 -11.16 -10.49 23.36
CA CYS A 8 -12.19 -10.87 22.42
C CYS A 8 -13.25 -11.71 23.13
N THR A 9 -14.51 -11.33 22.94
CA THR A 9 -15.67 -11.97 23.53
C THR A 9 -16.48 -12.77 22.50
N ASP A 10 -16.30 -12.48 21.20
CA ASP A 10 -16.97 -13.19 20.12
C ASP A 10 -16.13 -14.37 19.60
N SER A 11 -16.68 -15.57 19.74
CA SER A 11 -16.07 -16.81 19.22
C SER A 11 -15.92 -16.86 17.69
N GLY A 12 -16.68 -16.05 16.93
CA GLY A 12 -16.52 -15.90 15.48
C GLY A 12 -15.18 -15.26 15.06
N TYR A 13 -14.44 -14.70 16.02
CA TYR A 13 -13.18 -13.99 15.82
C TYR A 13 -11.95 -14.82 16.22
N ASN A 14 -12.06 -16.14 16.44
CA ASN A 14 -10.88 -16.95 16.79
C ASN A 14 -9.72 -16.86 15.77
N TRP A 15 -10.02 -16.55 14.51
CA TRP A 15 -9.02 -16.40 13.45
C TRP A 15 -8.17 -15.12 13.53
N VAL A 16 -8.59 -14.09 14.30
CA VAL A 16 -7.80 -12.85 14.43
C VAL A 16 -6.59 -13.00 15.35
N TYR A 17 -6.54 -14.08 16.12
CA TYR A 17 -5.42 -14.35 17.03
C TYR A 17 -4.17 -14.68 16.23
N ASN A 18 -3.03 -14.17 16.70
CA ASN A 18 -1.75 -14.53 16.10
C ASN A 18 -1.28 -15.91 16.59
N SER A 19 -0.19 -16.42 16.02
CA SER A 19 0.38 -17.73 16.38
C SER A 19 0.89 -17.85 17.83
N LEU A 20 0.98 -16.74 18.57
CA LEU A 20 1.30 -16.71 20.01
C LEU A 20 0.04 -16.72 20.89
N GLY A 21 -1.17 -16.82 20.30
CA GLY A 21 -2.43 -16.77 21.03
C GLY A 21 -2.79 -15.36 21.53
N GLN A 22 -2.24 -14.32 20.92
CA GLN A 22 -2.51 -12.94 21.30
C GLN A 22 -3.69 -12.38 20.51
N SER A 23 -4.60 -11.70 21.21
CA SER A 23 -5.72 -11.00 20.60
C SER A 23 -5.23 -9.81 19.77
N PRO A 24 -6.01 -9.32 18.78
CA PRO A 24 -5.67 -8.10 18.05
C PRO A 24 -5.51 -6.88 18.96
N CYS A 25 -6.25 -6.83 20.09
CA CYS A 25 -6.10 -5.80 21.11
C CYS A 25 -4.70 -5.83 21.75
N PHE A 26 -4.19 -7.03 22.05
CA PHE A 26 -2.85 -7.19 22.60
C PHE A 26 -1.76 -6.85 21.61
N VAL A 27 -1.92 -7.27 20.35
CA VAL A 27 -0.96 -6.95 19.30
C VAL A 27 -0.94 -5.43 19.07
N ALA A 28 -2.09 -4.76 18.98
CA ALA A 28 -2.15 -3.30 18.88
C ALA A 28 -1.41 -2.62 20.03
N GLN A 29 -1.71 -2.97 21.29
CA GLN A 29 -1.00 -2.42 22.45
C GLN A 29 0.51 -2.62 22.35
N SER A 30 0.95 -3.80 21.90
CA SER A 30 2.37 -4.11 21.73
C SER A 30 3.03 -3.28 20.63
N LEU A 31 2.29 -2.83 19.61
CA LEU A 31 2.80 -2.00 18.53
C LEU A 31 2.79 -0.49 18.85
N ASP A 32 2.19 -0.05 19.94
CA ASP A 32 2.17 1.37 20.34
C ASP A 32 3.46 1.80 21.06
N ILE A 33 4.62 1.45 20.48
CA ILE A 33 5.94 1.70 21.07
C ILE A 33 6.39 3.17 20.97
N CYS A 34 5.63 4.00 20.27
CA CYS A 34 5.91 5.41 20.05
C CYS A 34 5.40 6.30 21.20
N GLY A 35 4.48 5.79 22.03
CA GLY A 35 3.87 6.51 23.15
C GLY A 35 4.55 6.30 24.51
N ALA A 36 4.01 6.96 25.54
CA ALA A 36 4.39 6.70 26.93
C ALA A 36 3.87 5.31 27.39
N GLN A 37 4.67 4.61 28.19
CA GLN A 37 4.60 3.18 28.58
C GLN A 37 3.36 2.72 29.39
N ASP A 38 2.15 3.19 29.06
CA ASP A 38 0.89 2.79 29.72
C ASP A 38 -0.29 2.71 28.70
N THR A 39 -0.01 2.16 27.52
CA THR A 39 -0.90 2.05 26.36
C THR A 39 -1.89 0.89 26.47
N ASN A 40 -2.52 0.73 27.63
CA ASN A 40 -3.58 -0.27 27.74
C ASN A 40 -4.72 0.07 26.78
N ILE A 41 -5.13 -0.89 25.96
CA ILE A 41 -6.33 -0.77 25.11
C ILE A 41 -7.53 -1.26 25.94
N PRO A 42 -8.40 -0.36 26.42
CA PRO A 42 -9.48 -0.73 27.32
C PRO A 42 -10.63 -1.40 26.56
N PRO A 43 -11.42 -2.27 27.23
CA PRO A 43 -12.66 -2.78 26.67
C PRO A 43 -13.62 -1.66 26.26
N LEU A 44 -14.32 -1.85 25.14
CA LEU A 44 -15.29 -0.87 24.64
C LEU A 44 -16.70 -1.12 25.23
N PRO A 45 -17.34 -0.10 25.82
CA PRO A 45 -18.78 -0.14 26.12
C PRO A 45 -19.62 -0.30 24.85
N SER A 46 -20.88 -0.71 25.01
CA SER A 46 -21.81 -0.87 23.88
C SER A 46 -22.01 0.44 23.12
N GLY A 47 -21.89 0.40 21.80
CA GLY A 47 -22.02 1.58 20.92
C GLY A 47 -20.77 2.44 20.80
N ASN A 48 -19.68 2.12 21.52
CA ASN A 48 -18.41 2.84 21.41
C ASN A 48 -17.47 2.20 20.38
N THR A 49 -16.54 3.01 19.88
CA THR A 49 -15.49 2.61 18.93
C THR A 49 -14.13 3.10 19.43
N TYR A 50 -13.03 2.46 19.04
CA TYR A 50 -11.71 3.08 19.19
C TYR A 50 -11.58 4.29 18.25
N GLY A 51 -10.91 5.33 18.75
CA GLY A 51 -10.65 6.56 17.99
C GLY A 51 -9.38 6.49 17.15
N GLY A 52 -9.23 7.48 16.28
CA GLY A 52 -7.96 7.76 15.60
C GLY A 52 -6.95 8.48 16.50
N PRO A 53 -5.73 8.69 16.02
CA PRO A 53 -4.70 9.40 16.78
C PRO A 53 -5.14 10.84 17.06
N SER A 54 -4.99 11.30 18.31
CA SER A 54 -5.20 12.71 18.65
C SER A 54 -4.09 13.58 18.07
N VAL A 55 -4.28 14.90 18.01
CA VAL A 55 -3.28 15.84 17.47
C VAL A 55 -1.91 15.78 18.14
N ASN A 56 -1.82 15.24 19.35
CA ASN A 56 -0.56 15.11 20.10
C ASN A 56 0.05 13.69 20.01
N GLU A 57 -0.60 12.78 19.30
CA GLU A 57 -0.25 11.36 19.23
C GLU A 57 -0.20 10.86 17.78
N THR A 58 0.07 11.77 16.84
CA THR A 58 0.21 11.48 15.41
C THR A 58 1.62 10.99 15.08
N ASP A 59 1.96 9.81 15.59
CA ASP A 59 3.28 9.18 15.37
C ASP A 59 3.24 8.06 14.31
N SER A 60 4.41 7.52 13.99
CA SER A 60 4.56 6.48 12.97
C SER A 60 3.93 5.13 13.38
N CYS A 61 3.78 4.85 14.68
CA CYS A 61 3.12 3.65 15.16
C CYS A 61 1.61 3.74 14.90
N ARG A 62 1.01 4.88 15.27
CA ARG A 62 -0.44 5.08 15.25
C ARG A 62 -0.98 5.47 13.88
N CYS A 63 -0.25 6.26 13.10
CA CYS A 63 -0.65 6.60 11.72
C CYS A 63 -0.39 5.48 10.69
N SER A 64 -0.29 4.23 11.15
CA SER A 64 -0.18 3.03 10.31
C SER A 64 -1.55 2.37 10.11
N SER A 65 -1.84 2.00 8.87
CA SER A 65 -3.01 1.17 8.53
C SER A 65 -2.99 -0.21 9.18
N VAL A 66 -1.81 -0.72 9.55
CA VAL A 66 -1.65 -1.98 10.27
C VAL A 66 -2.18 -1.85 11.70
N TYR A 67 -1.80 -0.76 12.37
CA TYR A 67 -2.29 -0.44 13.70
C TYR A 67 -3.81 -0.19 13.71
N TYR A 68 -4.31 0.54 12.71
CA TYR A 68 -5.76 0.69 12.49
C TYR A 68 -6.49 -0.65 12.34
N SER A 69 -5.96 -1.57 11.50
CA SER A 69 -6.60 -2.88 11.27
C SER A 69 -6.67 -3.71 12.55
N LEU A 70 -5.62 -3.67 13.38
CA LEU A 70 -5.62 -4.33 14.69
C LEU A 70 -6.66 -3.72 15.64
N LEU A 71 -6.80 -2.39 15.67
CA LEU A 71 -7.85 -1.73 16.48
C LEU A 71 -9.25 -2.06 15.97
N ALA A 72 -9.47 -2.07 14.66
CA ALA A 72 -10.76 -2.41 14.06
C ALA A 72 -11.14 -3.87 14.36
N ALA A 73 -10.21 -4.81 14.20
CA ALA A 73 -10.40 -6.20 14.57
C ALA A 73 -10.64 -6.38 16.09
N CYS A 74 -9.95 -5.60 16.92
CA CYS A 74 -10.17 -5.56 18.36
C CYS A 74 -11.58 -5.07 18.71
N SER A 75 -12.10 -4.05 18.02
CA SER A 75 -13.51 -3.63 18.17
C SER A 75 -14.46 -4.74 17.72
N GLY A 76 -14.25 -5.31 16.53
CA GLY A 76 -15.09 -6.37 16.00
C GLY A 76 -15.18 -7.59 16.92
N CYS A 77 -14.04 -8.03 17.48
CA CYS A 77 -14.02 -9.19 18.37
C CYS A 77 -14.67 -8.96 19.74
N GLN A 78 -14.99 -7.70 20.07
CA GLN A 78 -15.79 -7.30 21.24
C GLN A 78 -17.27 -7.08 20.89
N ASP A 79 -17.71 -7.43 19.67
CA ASP A 79 -19.03 -7.10 19.13
C ASP A 79 -19.29 -5.58 19.14
N ARG A 80 -18.32 -4.82 18.62
CA ARG A 80 -18.39 -3.36 18.43
C ARG A 80 -18.08 -2.99 17.00
N ASN A 81 -18.55 -1.81 16.62
CA ASN A 81 -18.21 -1.22 15.34
C ASN A 81 -16.84 -0.54 15.39
N TRP A 82 -16.29 -0.21 14.23
CA TRP A 82 -15.07 0.57 14.07
C TRP A 82 -15.31 1.79 13.18
N ILE A 83 -14.46 2.81 13.33
CA ILE A 83 -14.51 4.00 12.48
C ILE A 83 -13.88 3.73 11.11
N ARG A 84 -14.24 4.54 10.12
CA ARG A 84 -13.66 4.50 8.76
C ARG A 84 -12.19 4.89 8.78
N TRP A 85 -11.40 4.38 7.83
CA TRP A 85 -9.97 4.68 7.72
C TRP A 85 -9.70 6.19 7.60
N SER A 86 -10.45 6.88 6.75
CA SER A 86 -10.38 8.33 6.55
C SER A 86 -10.67 9.13 7.82
N THR A 87 -11.59 8.63 8.67
CA THR A 87 -11.88 9.23 9.99
C THR A 87 -10.75 8.95 10.97
N TYR A 88 -10.20 7.74 10.96
CA TYR A 88 -9.07 7.35 11.79
C TYR A 88 -7.84 8.23 11.52
N THR A 89 -7.51 8.49 10.25
CA THR A 89 -6.31 9.25 9.87
C THR A 89 -6.50 10.76 9.81
N GLN A 90 -7.60 11.31 10.32
CA GLN A 90 -7.93 12.73 10.14
C GLN A 90 -6.81 13.68 10.61
N ASN A 91 -6.10 13.33 11.69
CA ASN A 91 -4.99 14.13 12.23
C ASN A 91 -3.61 13.73 11.68
N CYS A 92 -3.51 12.63 10.93
CA CYS A 92 -2.23 12.14 10.41
C CYS A 92 -1.78 12.95 9.19
N SER A 93 -0.67 13.68 9.32
CA SER A 93 -0.04 14.37 8.18
C SER A 93 0.66 13.41 7.22
N GLN A 94 1.13 12.27 7.75
CA GLN A 94 1.71 11.17 6.99
C GLN A 94 1.06 9.86 7.44
N VAL A 95 0.70 9.03 6.47
CA VAL A 95 0.11 7.70 6.69
C VAL A 95 1.03 6.60 6.17
N TYR A 96 1.09 5.48 6.89
CA TYR A 96 1.83 4.28 6.49
C TYR A 96 0.84 3.20 6.04
N LEU A 97 0.60 3.15 4.73
CA LEU A 97 -0.37 2.24 4.14
C LEU A 97 0.24 0.85 3.91
N ALA A 98 -0.49 -0.20 4.29
CA ALA A 98 -0.11 -1.61 4.25
C ALA A 98 1.26 -1.93 4.89
N ILE A 99 1.75 -1.07 5.79
CA ILE A 99 3.09 -1.17 6.40
C ILE A 99 3.02 -0.68 7.85
N TYR A 100 3.67 -1.42 8.75
CA TYR A 100 4.03 -0.94 10.08
C TYR A 100 5.50 -0.53 10.06
N PRO A 101 5.82 0.77 10.23
CA PRO A 101 7.15 1.30 9.91
C PRO A 101 8.20 1.07 11.02
N ASN A 102 7.79 0.61 12.20
CA ASN A 102 8.68 0.44 13.33
C ASN A 102 9.01 -1.03 13.57
N THR A 103 10.00 -1.28 14.43
CA THR A 103 10.39 -2.63 14.82
C THR A 103 9.28 -3.29 15.63
N ILE A 104 8.78 -4.44 15.17
CA ILE A 104 7.84 -5.26 15.93
C ILE A 104 8.56 -5.81 17.17
N PRO A 105 8.01 -5.70 18.40
CA PRO A 105 8.64 -6.29 19.58
C PRO A 105 8.74 -7.82 19.50
N HIS A 106 9.84 -8.38 20.03
CA HIS A 106 10.08 -9.83 20.08
C HIS A 106 8.96 -10.66 20.74
N SER A 107 8.19 -10.05 21.64
CA SER A 107 7.09 -10.71 22.35
C SER A 107 5.78 -10.75 21.57
N THR A 108 5.73 -10.21 20.34
CA THR A 108 4.50 -10.19 19.54
C THR A 108 4.76 -10.54 18.07
N ARG A 109 3.67 -10.83 17.37
CA ARG A 109 3.63 -11.10 15.94
C ARG A 109 2.41 -10.40 15.35
N VAL A 110 2.58 -9.85 14.15
CA VAL A 110 1.52 -9.14 13.46
C VAL A 110 0.95 -10.05 12.37
N PRO A 111 -0.32 -10.46 12.46
CA PRO A 111 -0.94 -11.30 11.45
C PRO A 111 -0.91 -10.67 10.05
N HIS A 112 -0.81 -11.49 9.01
CA HIS A 112 -0.80 -11.04 7.62
C HIS A 112 -2.02 -10.19 7.26
N TRP A 113 -3.20 -10.57 7.76
CA TRP A 113 -4.46 -9.86 7.49
C TRP A 113 -4.44 -8.39 7.94
N ALA A 114 -3.58 -8.01 8.89
CA ALA A 114 -3.47 -6.62 9.36
C ALA A 114 -2.81 -5.70 8.32
N TYR A 115 -2.14 -6.27 7.31
CA TYR A 115 -1.46 -5.52 6.25
C TYR A 115 -2.31 -5.32 4.99
N LEU A 116 -3.58 -5.76 4.99
CA LEU A 116 -4.48 -5.50 3.86
C LEU A 116 -4.72 -4.00 3.66
N ASP A 117 -4.90 -3.59 2.41
CA ASP A 117 -5.09 -2.19 2.05
C ASP A 117 -6.51 -1.71 2.39
N VAL A 118 -6.64 -1.09 3.57
CA VAL A 118 -7.89 -0.50 4.08
C VAL A 118 -8.32 0.77 3.34
N SER A 119 -7.43 1.38 2.54
CA SER A 119 -7.76 2.62 1.83
C SER A 119 -8.69 2.40 0.63
N VAL A 120 -8.73 1.18 0.09
CA VAL A 120 -9.56 0.82 -1.08
C VAL A 120 -11.05 0.99 -0.77
N ASN A 121 -11.49 0.48 0.39
CA ASN A 121 -12.90 0.52 0.82
C ASN A 121 -13.15 1.50 1.98
N ASP A 122 -12.12 2.25 2.38
CA ASP A 122 -12.15 3.17 3.52
C ASP A 122 -12.53 2.49 4.85
N THR A 123 -12.18 1.21 5.01
CA THR A 123 -12.57 0.39 6.17
C THR A 123 -11.70 -0.86 6.30
N PHE A 124 -11.69 -1.45 7.50
CA PHE A 124 -11.28 -2.83 7.71
C PHE A 124 -12.35 -3.78 7.16
N ASP A 125 -11.97 -4.61 6.17
CA ASP A 125 -12.85 -5.61 5.56
C ASP A 125 -12.66 -6.96 6.25
N PHE A 126 -13.59 -7.30 7.15
CA PHE A 126 -13.58 -8.55 7.91
C PHE A 126 -13.58 -9.80 7.01
N ASN A 127 -14.32 -9.78 5.89
CA ASN A 127 -14.38 -10.93 4.99
C ASN A 127 -13.07 -11.09 4.22
N ALA A 128 -12.46 -10.00 3.78
CA ALA A 128 -11.15 -10.07 3.15
C ALA A 128 -10.07 -10.52 4.14
N ALA A 129 -10.09 -9.99 5.36
CA ALA A 129 -9.13 -10.30 6.41
C ALA A 129 -9.21 -11.77 6.86
N SER A 130 -10.42 -12.31 7.08
CA SER A 130 -10.61 -13.72 7.46
C SER A 130 -10.17 -14.71 6.36
N ASN A 131 -10.21 -14.30 5.10
CA ASN A 131 -9.74 -15.10 3.97
C ASN A 131 -8.27 -14.83 3.60
N ALA A 132 -7.60 -13.89 4.26
CA ALA A 132 -6.22 -13.54 3.95
C ALA A 132 -5.25 -14.56 4.57
N GLY A 133 -4.68 -15.40 3.72
CA GLY A 133 -3.54 -16.24 4.08
C GLY A 133 -2.22 -15.47 3.98
N GLY A 134 -1.22 -15.87 4.77
CA GLY A 134 0.15 -15.34 4.68
C GLY A 134 0.92 -15.51 5.97
N PRO A 135 2.26 -15.37 5.93
CA PRO A 135 3.08 -15.44 7.12
C PRO A 135 2.86 -14.21 8.01
N GLU A 136 2.95 -14.40 9.32
CA GLU A 136 2.95 -13.29 10.26
C GLU A 136 4.28 -12.55 10.23
N SER A 137 4.21 -11.23 10.39
CA SER A 137 5.39 -10.40 10.57
C SER A 137 5.89 -10.51 12.00
N ALA A 138 7.19 -10.69 12.16
CA ALA A 138 7.88 -10.70 13.43
C ALA A 138 9.13 -9.84 13.32
N GLN A 139 9.77 -9.55 14.44
CA GLN A 139 11.09 -8.94 14.42
C GLN A 139 12.05 -9.79 13.60
N SER A 140 12.75 -9.19 12.63
CA SER A 140 13.83 -9.88 11.93
C SER A 140 14.89 -10.28 12.95
N PRO A 141 15.41 -11.52 12.93
CA PRO A 141 16.56 -11.87 13.76
C PRO A 141 17.70 -10.91 13.42
N ALA A 142 18.32 -10.33 14.45
CA ALA A 142 19.54 -9.56 14.28
C ALA A 142 20.59 -10.45 13.59
N PRO A 143 21.47 -9.90 12.73
CA PRO A 143 22.60 -10.67 12.22
C PRO A 143 23.43 -11.14 13.42
N SER A 144 23.28 -12.42 13.76
CA SER A 144 24.04 -13.05 14.83
C SER A 144 25.46 -13.24 14.29
N SER A 145 26.45 -12.58 14.90
CA SER A 145 27.85 -12.92 14.66
C SER A 145 28.02 -14.43 14.86
N ALA A 146 28.52 -15.11 13.84
CA ALA A 146 28.69 -16.55 13.82
C ALA A 146 29.54 -17.03 15.00
N GLY A 147 28.88 -17.60 16.02
CA GLY A 147 29.47 -18.52 16.97
C GLY A 147 29.11 -19.93 16.53
N SER A 148 30.01 -20.58 15.80
CA SER A 148 29.91 -21.98 15.41
C SER A 148 29.85 -22.91 16.63
N LEU A 149 28.85 -23.79 16.69
CA LEU A 149 28.95 -25.18 17.15
C LEU A 149 27.66 -25.96 16.83
N SER A 150 27.87 -27.21 16.44
CA SER A 150 27.03 -28.04 15.58
C SER A 150 25.85 -28.74 16.24
N ASN A 151 24.95 -29.21 15.35
CA ASN A 151 24.27 -30.53 15.36
C ASN A 151 22.74 -30.54 15.64
N SER A 152 21.94 -30.55 14.56
CA SER A 152 20.83 -31.49 14.32
C SER A 152 20.13 -31.17 12.99
N SER A 153 19.90 -32.21 12.17
CA SER A 153 19.33 -32.18 10.82
C SER A 153 17.87 -31.69 10.79
N PRO A 154 17.39 -31.10 9.69
CA PRO A 154 16.60 -31.88 8.72
C PRO A 154 16.78 -31.47 7.25
N ASN A 155 16.24 -32.33 6.38
CA ASN A 155 16.27 -32.32 4.92
C ASN A 155 15.61 -31.10 4.27
N THR A 156 16.06 -30.77 3.04
CA THR A 156 15.35 -29.96 2.03
C THR A 156 15.33 -28.47 2.39
N VAL A 157 15.94 -27.56 1.63
CA VAL A 157 15.44 -27.04 0.35
C VAL A 157 16.60 -26.44 -0.44
N ALA A 158 16.59 -26.74 -1.74
CA ALA A 158 17.45 -26.21 -2.77
C ALA A 158 17.07 -24.76 -3.17
N ILE A 159 18.10 -23.92 -3.29
CA ILE A 159 18.34 -22.86 -4.31
C ILE A 159 17.19 -21.88 -4.62
N VAL A 160 17.37 -20.60 -4.24
CA VAL A 160 16.93 -19.44 -5.05
C VAL A 160 17.95 -18.30 -4.94
N SER A 161 18.97 -18.29 -5.80
CA SER A 161 19.83 -17.14 -6.09
C SER A 161 19.77 -16.85 -7.60
N GLY A 162 18.71 -16.15 -8.03
CA GLY A 162 18.44 -15.94 -9.45
C GLY A 162 17.73 -14.62 -9.81
N VAL A 163 17.82 -13.58 -8.98
CA VAL A 163 17.13 -12.29 -9.27
C VAL A 163 18.06 -11.23 -9.85
N VAL A 164 19.38 -11.31 -9.62
CA VAL A 164 20.30 -10.25 -10.06
C VAL A 164 20.66 -10.33 -11.56
N GLY A 165 20.46 -11.48 -12.22
CA GLY A 165 20.72 -11.64 -13.67
C GLY A 165 19.60 -11.14 -14.59
N GLY A 166 18.35 -11.07 -14.10
CA GLY A 166 17.18 -10.77 -14.93
C GLY A 166 17.03 -9.29 -15.31
N CYS A 167 17.49 -8.38 -14.44
CA CYS A 167 17.31 -6.94 -14.64
C CYS A 167 18.16 -6.39 -15.81
N LEU A 168 19.33 -6.97 -16.07
CA LEU A 168 20.18 -6.57 -17.21
C LEU A 168 19.66 -7.10 -18.55
N GLY A 169 19.06 -8.29 -18.56
CA GLY A 169 18.45 -8.86 -19.77
C GLY A 169 17.18 -8.11 -20.20
N LEU A 170 16.28 -7.83 -19.24
CA LEU A 170 15.00 -7.17 -19.54
C LEU A 170 15.17 -5.71 -19.99
N THR A 171 16.14 -4.98 -19.43
CA THR A 171 16.43 -3.59 -19.85
C THR A 171 16.96 -3.52 -21.28
N LEU A 172 17.84 -4.44 -21.68
CA LEU A 172 18.33 -4.53 -23.07
C LEU A 172 17.22 -4.90 -24.05
N ILE A 173 16.36 -5.86 -23.71
CA ILE A 173 15.27 -6.31 -24.59
C ILE A 173 14.22 -5.21 -24.79
N ILE A 174 13.82 -4.52 -23.71
CA ILE A 174 12.87 -3.40 -23.78
C ILE A 174 13.49 -2.22 -24.57
N GLY A 175 14.77 -1.91 -24.31
CA GLY A 175 15.49 -0.86 -25.04
C GLY A 175 15.57 -1.11 -26.55
N LEU A 176 15.94 -2.33 -26.97
CA LEU A 176 16.00 -2.72 -28.38
C LEU A 176 14.61 -2.70 -29.04
N SER A 177 13.57 -3.13 -28.32
CA SER A 177 12.19 -3.12 -28.79
C SER A 177 11.68 -1.70 -29.04
N ILE A 178 11.91 -0.77 -28.10
CA ILE A 178 11.55 0.65 -28.23
C ILE A 178 12.35 1.31 -29.35
N PHE A 179 13.65 1.06 -29.44
CA PHE A 179 14.50 1.62 -30.50
C PHE A 179 14.06 1.15 -31.89
N GLY A 180 13.79 -0.14 -32.05
CA GLY A 180 13.26 -0.72 -33.28
C GLY A 180 11.90 -0.13 -33.67
N TYR A 181 11.00 0.03 -32.71
CA TYR A 181 9.69 0.66 -32.93
C TYR A 181 9.80 2.12 -33.37
N ARG A 182 10.65 2.91 -32.70
CA ARG A 182 10.91 4.32 -33.06
C ARG A 182 11.53 4.43 -34.45
N ARG A 183 12.48 3.55 -34.79
CA ARG A 183 13.11 3.50 -36.13
C ARG A 183 12.12 3.10 -37.23
N ARG A 184 11.19 2.18 -36.94
CA ARG A 184 10.11 1.81 -37.87
C ARG A 184 9.13 2.98 -38.05
N ARG A 185 8.74 3.68 -36.99
CA ARG A 185 7.87 4.87 -37.07
C ARG A 185 8.52 6.01 -37.86
N THR A 186 9.80 6.28 -37.66
CA THR A 186 10.51 7.33 -38.43
C THR A 186 10.68 6.96 -39.90
N ARG A 187 10.93 5.68 -40.23
CA ARG A 187 10.93 5.20 -41.63
C ARG A 187 9.55 5.34 -42.29
N LYS A 188 8.46 4.98 -41.60
CA LYS A 188 7.09 5.18 -42.11
C LYS A 188 6.75 6.66 -42.31
N ARG A 189 7.18 7.55 -41.41
CA ARG A 189 7.00 9.01 -41.55
C ARG A 189 7.78 9.56 -42.74
N ARG A 190 9.03 9.13 -42.95
CA ARG A 190 9.85 9.53 -44.11
C ARG A 190 9.27 9.02 -45.43
N ALA A 191 8.76 7.80 -45.47
CA ALA A 191 8.09 7.26 -46.66
C ALA A 191 6.79 8.03 -47.00
N ARG A 192 5.99 8.42 -45.99
CA ARG A 192 4.82 9.29 -46.20
C ARG A 192 5.19 10.69 -46.69
N ILE A 193 6.25 11.28 -46.15
CA ILE A 193 6.73 12.61 -46.60
C ILE A 193 7.31 12.54 -48.02
N ALA A 194 8.00 11.46 -48.38
CA ALA A 194 8.46 11.23 -49.74
C ALA A 194 7.29 11.07 -50.73
N ALA A 195 6.24 10.34 -50.36
CA ALA A 195 5.02 10.20 -51.17
C ALA A 195 4.23 11.51 -51.32
N LEU A 196 4.30 12.44 -50.35
CA LEU A 196 3.70 13.78 -50.47
C LEU A 196 4.49 14.71 -51.39
N ARG A 197 5.79 14.45 -51.62
CA ARG A 197 6.65 15.26 -52.49
C ARG A 197 6.49 14.93 -53.98
N GLU A 198 5.92 13.78 -54.31
CA GLU A 198 5.59 13.38 -55.70
C GLU A 198 4.11 13.64 -56.07
N GLY A 199 3.40 14.49 -55.33
CA GLY A 199 2.05 14.95 -55.70
C GLY A 199 2.08 15.96 -56.87
N PRO A 200 1.11 15.90 -57.81
CA PRO A 200 1.18 16.62 -59.08
C PRO A 200 1.04 18.13 -58.89
N GLY A 201 2.01 18.87 -59.42
CA GLY A 201 2.02 20.33 -59.38
C GLY A 201 0.87 20.94 -60.18
N ILE A 202 0.06 21.78 -59.54
CA ILE A 202 -0.88 22.67 -60.21
C ILE A 202 -0.68 24.10 -59.73
N LEU A 203 -0.63 24.98 -60.72
CA LEU A 203 -0.15 26.34 -60.77
C LEU A 203 -1.04 27.33 -59.99
N ALA A 204 -0.41 28.37 -59.45
CA ALA A 204 -1.04 29.53 -58.84
C ALA A 204 -1.83 30.36 -59.87
N SER A 205 -3.06 30.75 -59.54
CA SER A 205 -3.80 31.83 -60.22
C SER A 205 -3.87 33.08 -59.32
N PRO A 206 -3.68 34.30 -59.85
CA PRO A 206 -3.75 35.53 -59.06
C PRO A 206 -5.21 35.98 -58.78
N PRO A 207 -5.46 36.71 -57.67
CA PRO A 207 -6.80 37.18 -57.29
C PRO A 207 -7.26 38.43 -58.07
N PRO A 208 -8.58 38.68 -58.19
CA PRO A 208 -9.12 39.84 -58.91
C PRO A 208 -9.23 41.08 -58.01
N LEU A 209 -9.06 42.27 -58.60
CA LEU A 209 -9.23 43.57 -57.96
C LEU A 209 -10.71 44.02 -58.01
N ILE A 210 -11.25 44.49 -56.89
CA ILE A 210 -12.61 45.03 -56.78
C ILE A 210 -12.54 46.57 -56.72
N ALA A 211 -13.28 47.22 -57.62
CA ALA A 211 -13.45 48.68 -57.68
C ALA A 211 -14.71 49.11 -56.92
N PHE A 212 -14.59 50.13 -56.07
CA PHE A 212 -15.71 50.76 -55.35
C PHE A 212 -16.29 51.91 -56.17
N HIS A 213 -17.61 51.91 -56.37
CA HIS A 213 -18.36 52.99 -57.00
C HIS A 213 -19.07 53.81 -55.92
N THR A 214 -18.88 55.14 -55.93
CA THR A 214 -19.52 56.09 -55.02
C THR A 214 -20.96 56.37 -55.45
N SER A 215 -21.87 56.42 -54.47
CA SER A 215 -23.26 56.85 -54.61
C SER A 215 -23.35 58.37 -54.47
N ASN A 216 -24.07 59.03 -55.38
CA ASN A 216 -24.48 60.43 -55.21
C ASN A 216 -25.98 60.61 -55.49
N SER A 217 -26.60 61.32 -54.55
CA SER A 217 -27.94 61.92 -54.35
C SER A 217 -28.81 62.24 -55.57
N PHE A 218 -30.14 62.15 -55.44
CA PHE A 218 -31.03 63.25 -55.00
C PHE A 218 -32.42 62.70 -54.62
#